data_AF-A0A9X6NZ53-F1
#
_entry.id   AF-A0A9X6NZ53-F1
#
_cell.length_a   1.000
_cell.length_b   1.000
_cell.length_c   1.000
_cell.angle_alpha   90.00
_cell.angle_beta   90.00
_cell.angle_gamma   90.00
#
_symmetry.space_group_name_H-M   'P 1'
#
loop_
_entity.id
_entity.type
_entity.pdbx_description
1 polymer ?
#
loop_
_entity_poly.entity_id
_entity_poly.type
_entity_poly.pdbx_seq_one_letter_code
_entity_poly.pdbx_strand_id
1 'polypeptide(L)'
;MEEQPNGKFKFRQNYADPLKSTPDHIVLKKVSVTLTKNTRQAQNKARQLLQEKINKKLKLDNSHITIDELFSKYLKRIADEDKPYGTQILAERSCHFLKKSLKLIQLPAIFLLQC
;
A
#
# COMPACT_ATOMS: atom_id res chain seq x y z
N MET A 1 2.90 27.16 -4.80
CA MET A 1 3.59 27.65 -3.59
C MET A 1 2.77 28.80 -3.07
N GLU A 2 2.55 28.87 -1.76
CA GLU A 2 1.67 29.88 -1.16
C GLU A 2 2.39 30.59 -0.01
N GLU A 3 2.26 31.90 0.06
CA GLU A 3 2.73 32.71 1.18
C GLU A 3 1.72 32.66 2.32
N GLN A 4 2.22 32.43 3.55
CA GLN A 4 1.40 32.49 4.76
C GLN A 4 1.50 33.89 5.37
N PRO A 5 0.44 34.38 6.05
CA PRO A 5 0.43 35.68 6.71
C PRO A 5 1.55 35.85 7.76
N ASN A 6 2.13 34.73 8.22
CA ASN A 6 3.23 34.67 9.17
C ASN A 6 4.61 34.91 8.51
N GLY A 7 4.68 35.32 7.23
CA GLY A 7 5.92 35.51 6.48
C GLY A 7 6.66 34.20 6.12
N LYS A 8 6.01 33.05 6.31
CA LYS A 8 6.55 31.73 5.95
C LYS A 8 5.96 31.26 4.62
N PHE A 9 6.68 30.38 3.93
CA PHE A 9 6.32 29.86 2.62
C PHE A 9 5.87 28.41 2.70
N LYS A 10 4.67 28.12 2.18
CA LYS A 10 4.11 26.77 2.12
C LYS A 10 4.28 26.17 0.73
N PHE A 11 5.06 25.11 0.66
CA PHE A 11 5.24 24.28 -0.52
C PHE A 11 4.29 23.09 -0.46
N ARG A 12 3.66 22.77 -1.60
CA ARG A 12 2.66 21.71 -1.71
C ARG A 12 2.96 20.86 -2.94
N GLN A 13 2.69 19.57 -2.85
CA GLN A 13 2.76 18.64 -3.97
C GLN A 13 1.63 17.62 -3.85
N ASN A 14 1.05 17.25 -4.98
CA ASN A 14 0.04 16.20 -5.06
C ASN A 14 0.70 14.89 -5.50
N TYR A 15 0.18 13.77 -5.00
CA TYR A 15 0.59 12.43 -5.39
C TYR A 15 -0.65 11.55 -5.52
N ALA A 16 -0.60 10.57 -6.43
CA ALA A 16 -1.67 9.58 -6.59
C ALA A 16 -1.62 8.57 -5.43
N ASP A 17 -2.78 8.28 -4.85
CA ASP A 17 -2.89 7.28 -3.79
C ASP A 17 -3.01 5.87 -4.40
N PRO A 18 -2.02 4.97 -4.24
CA PRO A 18 -2.06 3.65 -4.87
C PRO A 18 -3.21 2.76 -4.37
N LEU A 19 -3.75 3.04 -3.18
CA LEU A 19 -4.82 2.23 -2.59
C LEU A 19 -6.22 2.64 -3.06
N LYS A 20 -6.37 3.86 -3.57
CA LYS A 20 -7.67 4.42 -3.98
C LYS A 20 -7.73 4.77 -5.46
N SER A 21 -6.58 4.86 -6.12
CA SER A 21 -6.50 5.15 -7.54
C SER A 21 -6.66 3.85 -8.33
N THR A 22 -7.62 3.83 -9.23
CA THR A 22 -7.81 2.78 -10.25
C THR A 22 -7.36 3.32 -11.61
N PRO A 23 -7.22 2.46 -12.64
CA PRO A 23 -6.86 2.91 -14.00
C PRO A 23 -7.78 4.01 -14.53
N ASP A 24 -9.07 3.94 -14.18
CA ASP A 24 -10.10 4.86 -14.67
C ASP A 24 -10.35 6.05 -13.72
N HIS A 25 -9.86 6.01 -12.48
CA HIS A 25 -10.08 7.04 -11.47
C HIS A 25 -8.86 7.30 -10.59
N ILE A 26 -8.25 8.48 -10.73
CA ILE A 26 -7.04 8.86 -9.98
C ILE A 26 -7.42 9.71 -8.76
N VAL A 27 -7.16 9.19 -7.56
CA VAL A 27 -7.39 9.91 -6.30
C VAL A 27 -6.10 10.58 -5.85
N LEU A 28 -6.08 11.91 -5.94
CA LEU A 28 -4.92 12.73 -5.57
C LEU A 28 -4.94 13.10 -4.08
N LYS A 29 -3.82 12.88 -3.39
CA LYS A 29 -3.57 13.34 -2.03
C LYS A 29 -2.52 14.45 -2.02
N LYS A 30 -2.66 15.38 -1.08
CA LYS A 30 -1.75 16.53 -0.91
C LYS A 30 -0.75 16.33 0.22
N VAL A 31 0.50 16.71 -0.02
CA VAL A 31 1.53 16.90 1.02
C VAL A 31 1.96 18.35 1.05
N SER A 32 2.36 18.85 2.22
CA SER A 32 2.88 20.19 2.36
C SER A 32 4.03 20.30 3.34
N VAL A 33 4.88 21.30 3.12
CA VAL A 33 6.04 21.66 3.94
C VAL A 33 6.08 23.19 4.02
N THR A 34 6.27 23.73 5.22
CA THR A 34 6.45 25.16 5.43
C THR A 34 7.92 25.46 5.70
N LEU A 35 8.49 26.42 4.98
CA LEU A 35 9.85 26.93 5.19
C LEU A 35 9.84 28.44 5.43
N THR A 36 10.91 28.97 6.01
CA THR A 36 11.02 30.39 6.36
C THR A 36 11.44 31.29 5.20
N LYS A 37 12.08 30.72 4.17
CA LYS A 37 12.63 31.49 3.05
C LYS A 37 12.14 30.92 1.72
N ASN A 38 12.04 31.80 0.72
CA ASN A 38 11.78 31.45 -0.68
C ASN A 38 13.05 31.63 -1.54
N THR A 39 14.17 31.04 -1.11
CA THR A 39 15.39 31.01 -1.94
C THR A 39 15.39 29.74 -2.80
N ARG A 40 16.15 29.71 -3.91
CA ARG A 40 16.34 28.49 -4.72
C ARG A 40 16.80 27.30 -3.89
N GLN A 41 17.67 27.52 -2.91
CA GLN A 41 18.11 26.49 -1.96
C GLN A 41 16.94 25.95 -1.12
N ALA A 42 16.08 26.85 -0.60
CA ALA A 42 14.90 26.46 0.16
C ALA A 42 13.89 25.68 -0.70
N GLN A 43 13.70 26.05 -1.97
CA GLN A 43 12.84 25.32 -2.91
C GLN A 43 13.36 23.90 -3.18
N ASN A 44 14.67 23.76 -3.40
CA ASN A 44 15.30 22.44 -3.57
C ASN A 44 15.14 21.57 -2.33
N LYS A 45 15.35 22.15 -1.14
CA LYS A 45 15.13 21.47 0.15
C LYS A 45 13.66 21.10 0.36
N ALA A 46 12.72 21.98 0.00
CA ALA A 46 11.29 21.69 0.06
C ALA A 46 10.93 20.50 -0.84
N ARG A 47 11.47 20.45 -2.06
CA ARG A 47 11.24 19.35 -3.00
C ARG A 47 11.73 18.02 -2.43
N GLN A 48 12.92 17.98 -1.84
CA GLN A 48 13.46 16.78 -1.18
C GLN A 48 12.56 16.34 -0.01
N LEU A 49 12.18 17.27 0.87
CA LEU A 49 11.31 16.97 2.02
C LEU A 49 9.91 16.50 1.60
N LEU A 50 9.34 17.07 0.54
CA LEU A 50 8.06 16.64 -0.02
C LEU A 50 8.16 15.23 -0.59
N GLN A 51 9.22 14.93 -1.34
CA GLN A 51 9.47 13.60 -1.89
C GLN A 51 9.64 12.56 -0.78
N GLU A 52 10.41 12.87 0.27
CA GLU A 52 10.57 11.99 1.43
C GLU A 52 9.23 11.73 2.14
N LYS A 53 8.40 12.77 2.30
CA LYS A 53 7.05 12.61 2.86
C LYS A 53 6.16 11.73 1.99
N ILE A 54 6.23 11.88 0.67
CA ILE A 54 5.49 11.04 -0.27
C ILE A 54 5.98 9.59 -0.17
N ASN A 55 7.30 9.37 -0.25
CA ASN A 55 7.90 8.05 -0.16
C ASN A 55 7.56 7.34 1.16
N LYS A 56 7.56 8.06 2.29
CA LYS A 56 7.13 7.50 3.57
C LYS A 56 5.66 7.08 3.58
N LYS A 57 4.79 7.80 2.87
CA LYS A 57 3.36 7.44 2.73
C LYS A 57 3.11 6.33 1.71
N LEU A 58 3.99 6.18 0.73
CA LEU A 58 3.92 5.13 -0.30
C LEU A 58 4.59 3.83 0.13
N LYS A 59 5.52 3.88 1.09
CA LYS A 59 5.96 2.70 1.82
C LYS A 59 4.76 2.16 2.58
N LEU A 60 4.01 1.25 1.95
CA LEU A 60 3.19 0.31 2.71
C LEU A 60 4.13 -0.39 3.68
N ASP A 61 3.71 -0.52 4.93
CA ASP A 61 4.43 -1.37 5.88
C ASP A 61 4.57 -2.74 5.23
N ASN A 62 5.81 -3.08 4.90
CA ASN A 62 6.21 -4.35 4.34
C ASN A 62 6.10 -5.44 5.42
N SER A 63 4.98 -5.52 6.15
CA SER A 63 4.60 -6.75 6.84
C SER A 63 4.33 -7.77 5.74
N HIS A 64 5.41 -8.32 5.20
CA HIS A 64 5.42 -9.38 4.20
C HIS A 64 4.90 -10.64 4.89
N ILE A 65 3.59 -10.71 5.08
CA ILE A 65 2.92 -11.96 5.41
C ILE A 65 2.69 -12.69 4.09
N THR A 66 3.24 -13.89 3.97
CA THR A 66 2.92 -14.74 2.84
C THR A 66 1.47 -15.21 2.94
N ILE A 67 0.82 -15.49 1.81
CA ILE A 67 -0.55 -16.06 1.80
C ILE A 67 -0.59 -17.35 2.64
N ASP A 68 0.49 -18.13 2.62
CA ASP A 68 0.63 -19.35 3.41
C ASP A 68 0.67 -19.07 4.92
N GLU A 69 1.43 -18.06 5.35
CA GLU A 69 1.43 -17.61 6.74
C GLU A 69 0.06 -17.06 7.18
N LEU A 70 -0.64 -16.35 6.30
CA LEU A 70 -1.97 -15.82 6.57
C LEU A 70 -2.97 -16.95 6.84
N PHE A 71 -3.01 -17.97 5.97
CA PHE A 71 -3.88 -19.13 6.17
C PHE A 71 -3.51 -19.91 7.43
N SER A 72 -2.21 -20.07 7.69
CA SER A 72 -1.74 -20.76 8.90
C SER A 72 -2.20 -20.05 10.19
N LYS A 73 -2.08 -18.71 10.23
CA LYS A 73 -2.57 -17.90 11.37
C LYS A 73 -4.08 -17.96 11.51
N TYR A 74 -4.81 -17.93 10.40
CA TYR A 74 -6.27 -18.01 10.41
C TYR A 74 -6.76 -19.36 10.95
N LEU A 75 -6.20 -20.48 10.47
CA LEU A 75 -6.58 -21.82 10.94
C LEU A 75 -6.24 -22.02 12.41
N LYS A 76 -5.07 -21.54 12.86
CA LYS A 76 -4.70 -21.56 14.27
C LYS A 76 -5.73 -20.82 15.15
N ARG A 77 -6.14 -19.62 14.74
CA ARG A 77 -7.16 -18.84 15.44
C ARG A 77 -8.50 -19.58 15.53
N ILE A 78 -8.91 -20.28 14.47
CA ILE A 78 -10.16 -21.05 14.47
C ILE A 78 -10.09 -22.26 15.41
N ALA A 79 -8.94 -22.91 15.50
CA ALA A 79 -8.69 -24.00 16.45
C ALA A 79 -8.68 -23.48 17.90
N ASP A 80 -8.06 -22.32 18.15
CA ASP A 80 -8.00 -21.69 19.47
C ASP A 80 -9.37 -21.19 19.97
N GLU A 81 -10.29 -20.82 19.05
CA GLU A 81 -11.65 -20.35 19.35
C GLU A 81 -12.66 -21.47 19.71
N ASP A 82 -12.20 -22.72 19.89
CA ASP A 82 -13.02 -23.92 20.20
C ASP A 82 -14.28 -24.04 19.31
N LYS A 83 -14.11 -23.74 18.02
CA LYS A 83 -15.22 -23.83 17.06
C LYS A 83 -15.60 -25.27 16.79
N PRO A 84 -16.88 -25.57 16.49
CA PRO A 84 -17.30 -26.92 16.17
C PRO A 84 -16.46 -27.49 15.02
N TYR A 85 -16.10 -28.77 15.14
CA TYR A 85 -15.21 -29.47 14.21
C TYR A 85 -15.59 -29.26 12.73
N GLY A 86 -16.89 -29.28 12.41
CA GLY A 86 -17.37 -29.05 11.06
C GLY A 86 -16.97 -27.67 10.48
N THR A 87 -16.93 -26.63 11.33
CA THR A 87 -16.48 -25.28 10.95
C THR A 87 -14.97 -25.23 10.71
N GLN A 88 -14.19 -25.98 11.49
CA GLN A 88 -12.74 -26.09 11.29
C GLN A 88 -12.42 -26.75 9.95
N ILE A 89 -13.06 -27.89 9.67
CA ILE A 89 -12.91 -28.62 8.39
C ILE A 89 -13.34 -27.76 7.20
N LEU A 90 -14.43 -27.00 7.33
CA LEU A 90 -14.87 -26.09 6.28
C LEU A 90 -13.82 -25.00 6.02
N ALA A 91 -13.27 -24.40 7.08
CA ALA A 91 -12.21 -23.40 6.97
C ALA A 91 -10.95 -23.96 6.28
N GLU A 92 -10.51 -25.15 6.67
CA GLU A 92 -9.38 -25.84 6.02
C GLU A 92 -9.62 -26.10 4.53
N ARG A 93 -10.81 -26.61 4.17
CA ARG A 93 -11.19 -26.86 2.77
C ARG A 93 -11.21 -25.57 1.95
N SER A 94 -11.77 -24.49 2.51
CA SER A 94 -11.79 -23.18 1.87
C SER A 94 -10.38 -22.63 1.67
N CYS A 95 -9.52 -22.70 2.67
CA CYS A 95 -8.11 -22.29 2.55
C CYS A 95 -7.37 -23.12 1.50
N HIS A 96 -7.57 -24.44 1.48
CA HIS A 96 -6.99 -25.32 0.47
C HIS A 96 -7.45 -24.97 -0.95
N PHE A 97 -8.75 -24.75 -1.15
CA PHE A 97 -9.32 -24.35 -2.44
C PHE A 97 -8.73 -23.01 -2.92
N LEU A 98 -8.69 -22.01 -2.05
CA LEU A 98 -8.11 -20.70 -2.36
C LEU A 98 -6.61 -20.77 -2.66
N LYS A 99 -5.86 -21.58 -1.90
CA LYS A 99 -4.43 -21.81 -2.17
C LYS A 99 -4.22 -22.46 -3.55
N LYS A 100 -5.09 -23.40 -3.94
CA LYS A 100 -5.05 -24.02 -5.27
C LYS A 100 -5.39 -23.03 -6.37
N SER A 101 -6.45 -22.23 -6.21
CA SER A 101 -6.86 -21.24 -7.23
C SER A 101 -5.80 -20.15 -7.43
N LEU A 102 -5.19 -19.66 -6.35
CA LEU A 102 -4.14 -18.63 -6.42
C LEU A 102 -2.86 -19.13 -7.11
N LYS A 103 -2.47 -20.40 -6.88
CA LYS A 103 -1.34 -21.02 -7.59
C LYS A 103 -1.60 -21.16 -9.10
N LEU A 104 -2.85 -21.40 -9.50
CA LEU A 104 -3.23 -21.50 -10.92
C LEU A 104 -3.20 -20.13 -11.62
N ILE A 105 -3.50 -19.04 -10.91
CA ILE A 105 -3.44 -17.67 -11.46
C ILE A 105 -1.99 -17.21 -11.70
N GLN A 106 -1.01 -17.71 -10.94
CA GLN A 106 0.42 -17.46 -11.20
C GLN A 106 0.97 -18.21 -12.43
N LEU A 107 0.21 -19.12 -13.05
CA LEU A 107 0.71 -20.06 -14.06
C LEU A 107 0.40 -19.77 -15.55
N PRO A 108 -0.09 -18.59 -15.97
CA PRO A 108 0.09 -18.20 -17.38
C PRO A 108 0.55 -16.74 -17.53
N ALA A 109 1.77 -16.42 -17.09
CA ALA A 109 2.46 -15.20 -17.51
C ALA A 109 3.74 -15.50 -18.33
N ILE A 110 3.96 -16.75 -18.73
CA ILE A 110 5.12 -17.17 -19.54
C ILE A 110 4.79 -17.26 -21.05
N PHE A 111 3.51 -17.20 -21.45
CA PHE A 111 3.10 -17.43 -22.84
C PHE A 111 2.90 -16.17 -23.71
N LEU A 112 3.20 -14.96 -23.23
CA LEU A 112 3.04 -13.71 -24.01
C LEU A 112 4.37 -12.99 -24.31
N LEU A 113 5.44 -13.75 -24.57
CA LEU A 113 6.70 -13.23 -25.10
C LEU A 113 7.30 -14.17 -26.17
N GLN A 114 6.46 -14.54 -27.14
CA GLN A 114 6.90 -14.95 -28.48
C GLN A 114 5.98 -14.25 -29.50
N CYS A 115 6.24 -12.96 -29.70
CA CYS A 115 5.88 -12.19 -30.90
C CYS A 115 7.11 -11.36 -31.25
#